data_AF-A0A9P1E8U8-F1
#
_entry.id   AF-A0A9P1E8U8-F1
#
_cell.length_a   1.000
_cell.length_b   1.000
_cell.length_c   1.000
_cell.angle_alpha   90.00
_cell.angle_beta   90.00
_cell.angle_gamma   90.00
#
_symmetry.space_group_name_H-M   'P 1'
#
loop_
_entity.id
_entity.type
_entity.pdbx_description
1 polymer ?
#
loop_
_entity_poly.entity_id
_entity_poly.type
_entity_poly.pdbx_seq_one_letter_code
_entity_poly.pdbx_strand_id
1 'polypeptide(L)'
;MSEEDFKVFHGIDRMLFTRLVIGLGRDPAESIQLMAFLLWLERTARNGVHLVDQVLSLPPQSVNEVADEAALCLKCIENEHFPVVFVAPTLTKMISSLVSPVDLRRNRVNVLRGVNKCVNEVCFRAFDDILRLHRLSAGAAPTAVVSGPMQVGSTRVSSPTKKGEVMEDKDRAVGEGGGVHPDERTIFLTFSKGYPISEQEVADFFSRKFGDSIESIQMQEVASGEQVLYSKLVARSLRALETIVRGGRAKYNINGKHVWARKYIKKKSSSTNKNSPSSPPITAAAAFSSNP
;
A
#
# COMPACT_ATOMS: atom_id res chain seq x y z
N MET A 1 -34.97 -25.22 2.17
CA MET A 1 -33.91 -25.44 1.16
C MET A 1 -32.72 -26.06 1.86
N SER A 2 -32.24 -27.21 1.38
CA SER A 2 -31.07 -27.89 1.97
C SER A 2 -29.78 -27.08 1.73
N GLU A 3 -28.66 -27.50 2.32
CA GLU A 3 -27.36 -26.87 2.09
C GLU A 3 -26.85 -27.14 0.67
N GLU A 4 -27.08 -28.34 0.16
CA GLU A 4 -26.75 -28.75 -1.19
C GLU A 4 -27.57 -27.97 -2.22
N ASP A 5 -28.88 -27.83 -2.01
CA ASP A 5 -29.75 -27.04 -2.90
C ASP A 5 -29.31 -25.57 -2.93
N PHE A 6 -28.90 -25.01 -1.77
CA PHE A 6 -28.36 -23.65 -1.69
C PHE A 6 -27.08 -23.50 -2.53
N LYS A 7 -26.17 -24.49 -2.45
CA LYS A 7 -24.93 -24.47 -3.24
C LYS A 7 -25.20 -24.63 -4.74
N VAL A 8 -26.16 -25.48 -5.12
CA VAL A 8 -26.57 -25.64 -6.53
C VAL A 8 -27.17 -24.34 -7.07
N PHE A 9 -28.01 -23.66 -6.28
CA PHE A 9 -28.58 -22.37 -6.64
C PHE A 9 -27.50 -21.31 -6.92
N HIS A 10 -26.43 -21.30 -6.11
CA HIS A 10 -25.27 -20.42 -6.28
C HIS A 10 -24.17 -21.00 -7.20
N GLY A 11 -24.54 -21.87 -8.16
CA GLY A 11 -23.59 -22.59 -9.00
C GLY A 11 -22.63 -21.68 -9.80
N ILE A 12 -23.16 -20.66 -10.47
CA ILE A 12 -22.36 -19.68 -11.25
C ILE A 12 -21.41 -18.92 -10.32
N ASP A 13 -21.92 -18.47 -9.16
CA ASP A 13 -21.14 -17.75 -8.15
C ASP A 13 -19.98 -18.60 -7.64
N ARG A 14 -20.25 -19.88 -7.37
CA ARG A 14 -19.25 -20.86 -6.93
C ARG A 14 -18.21 -21.14 -8.00
N MET A 15 -18.59 -21.17 -9.28
CA MET A 15 -17.64 -21.32 -10.39
C MET A 15 -16.68 -20.14 -10.46
N LEU A 16 -17.19 -18.90 -10.39
CA LEU A 16 -16.32 -17.72 -10.39
C LEU A 16 -15.42 -17.69 -9.15
N PHE A 17 -15.95 -17.96 -7.96
CA PHE A 17 -15.15 -17.99 -6.74
C PHE A 17 -14.05 -19.06 -6.78
N THR A 18 -14.37 -20.27 -7.26
CA THR A 18 -13.38 -21.33 -7.46
C THR A 18 -12.29 -20.89 -8.44
N ARG A 19 -12.69 -20.26 -9.55
CA ARG A 19 -11.74 -19.73 -10.54
C ARG A 19 -10.81 -18.69 -9.94
N LEU A 20 -11.31 -17.76 -9.11
CA LEU A 20 -10.50 -16.73 -8.45
C LEU A 20 -9.48 -17.33 -7.48
N VAL A 21 -9.93 -18.20 -6.57
CA VAL A 21 -9.11 -18.69 -5.46
C VAL A 21 -8.21 -19.86 -5.86
N ILE A 22 -8.76 -20.84 -6.57
CA ILE A 22 -8.02 -22.05 -6.97
C ILE A 22 -7.32 -21.82 -8.32
N GLY A 23 -8.03 -21.24 -9.30
CA GLY A 23 -7.51 -21.09 -10.67
C GLY A 23 -6.51 -19.95 -10.84
N LEU A 24 -6.76 -18.80 -10.22
CA LEU A 24 -5.92 -17.60 -10.32
C LEU A 24 -5.05 -17.36 -9.08
N GLY A 25 -5.24 -18.13 -8.01
CA GLY A 25 -4.46 -18.00 -6.77
C GLY A 25 -4.68 -16.69 -6.03
N ARG A 26 -5.84 -16.04 -6.22
CA ARG A 26 -6.15 -14.78 -5.51
C ARG A 26 -6.43 -15.04 -4.03
N ASP A 27 -6.16 -14.02 -3.22
CA ASP A 27 -6.49 -14.05 -1.80
C ASP A 27 -7.99 -14.35 -1.58
N PRO A 28 -8.34 -15.32 -0.72
CA PRO A 28 -9.74 -15.67 -0.49
C PRO A 28 -10.58 -14.54 0.10
N ALA A 29 -10.01 -13.69 0.97
CA ALA A 29 -10.75 -12.60 1.60
C ALA A 29 -11.05 -11.49 0.58
N GLU A 30 -10.08 -11.11 -0.26
CA GLU A 30 -10.31 -10.18 -1.37
C GLU A 30 -11.31 -10.74 -2.39
N SER A 31 -11.23 -12.04 -2.68
CA SER A 31 -12.16 -12.72 -3.59
C SER A 31 -13.59 -12.74 -3.05
N ILE A 32 -13.78 -12.90 -1.73
CA ILE A 32 -15.09 -12.78 -1.09
C ILE A 32 -15.65 -11.37 -1.23
N GLN A 33 -14.82 -10.33 -1.04
CA GLN A 33 -15.25 -8.93 -1.19
C GLN A 33 -15.69 -8.63 -2.62
N LEU A 34 -14.95 -9.10 -3.63
CA LEU A 34 -15.36 -9.01 -5.03
C LEU A 34 -16.71 -9.70 -5.27
N MET A 35 -16.84 -10.97 -4.85
CA MET A 35 -18.09 -11.72 -5.06
C MET A 35 -19.28 -11.04 -4.40
N ALA A 36 -19.12 -10.59 -3.16
CA ALA A 36 -20.18 -9.87 -2.44
C ALA A 36 -20.56 -8.55 -3.12
N PHE A 37 -19.59 -7.83 -3.68
CA PHE A 37 -19.84 -6.60 -4.42
C PHE A 37 -20.62 -6.84 -5.72
N LEU A 38 -20.23 -7.84 -6.51
CA LEU A 38 -20.94 -8.21 -7.74
C LEU A 38 -22.39 -8.65 -7.43
N LEU A 39 -22.59 -9.55 -6.47
CA LEU A 39 -23.92 -10.02 -6.07
C LEU A 39 -24.81 -8.89 -5.53
N TRP A 40 -24.23 -7.94 -4.79
CA TRP A 40 -24.96 -6.77 -4.33
C TRP A 40 -25.38 -5.87 -5.50
N LEU A 41 -24.50 -5.64 -6.47
CA LEU A 41 -24.81 -4.86 -7.68
C LEU A 41 -25.93 -5.51 -8.50
N GLU A 42 -25.86 -6.82 -8.76
CA GLU A 42 -26.91 -7.56 -9.48
C GLU A 42 -28.26 -7.43 -8.80
N ARG A 43 -28.30 -7.57 -7.47
CA ARG A 43 -29.55 -7.48 -6.69
C ARG A 43 -30.12 -6.06 -6.64
N THR A 44 -29.27 -5.05 -6.75
CA THR A 44 -29.68 -3.63 -6.73
C THR A 44 -30.06 -3.14 -8.14
N ALA A 45 -29.49 -3.74 -9.17
CA ALA A 45 -29.82 -3.49 -10.56
C ALA A 45 -31.23 -3.99 -10.88
N ARG A 46 -32.13 -3.10 -11.29
CA ARG A 46 -33.50 -3.45 -11.71
C ARG A 46 -33.59 -4.15 -13.07
N ASN A 47 -32.44 -4.37 -13.72
CA ASN A 47 -32.35 -4.66 -15.15
C ASN A 47 -31.97 -6.13 -15.45
N GLY A 48 -31.90 -7.00 -14.44
CA GLY A 48 -31.60 -8.43 -14.64
C GLY A 48 -30.19 -8.70 -15.17
N VAL A 49 -29.21 -7.86 -14.81
CA VAL A 49 -27.82 -8.05 -15.26
C VAL A 49 -27.17 -9.16 -14.45
N HIS A 50 -26.53 -10.10 -15.14
CA HIS A 50 -25.76 -11.21 -14.56
C HIS A 50 -24.26 -10.90 -14.61
N LEU A 51 -23.80 -9.95 -13.80
CA LEU A 51 -22.40 -9.55 -13.68
C LEU A 51 -21.47 -10.70 -13.33
N VAL A 52 -21.87 -11.60 -12.44
CA VAL A 52 -21.04 -12.75 -12.05
C VAL A 52 -20.75 -13.64 -13.26
N ASP A 53 -21.77 -13.92 -14.08
CA ASP A 53 -21.64 -14.70 -15.31
C ASP A 53 -20.78 -13.98 -16.36
N GLN A 54 -20.97 -12.66 -16.50
CA GLN A 54 -20.14 -11.82 -17.38
C GLN A 54 -18.66 -11.88 -16.98
N VAL A 55 -18.35 -11.71 -15.68
CA VAL A 55 -16.97 -11.81 -15.18
C VAL A 55 -16.43 -13.24 -15.35
N LEU A 56 -17.24 -14.26 -15.09
CA LEU A 56 -16.87 -15.66 -15.28
C LEU A 56 -16.50 -15.98 -16.73
N SER A 57 -17.10 -15.30 -17.70
CA SER A 57 -16.83 -15.48 -19.13
C SER A 57 -15.57 -14.75 -19.63
N LEU A 58 -14.95 -13.88 -18.81
CA LEU A 58 -13.76 -13.12 -19.20
C LEU A 58 -12.48 -13.98 -19.23
N PRO A 59 -11.43 -13.58 -19.97
CA PRO A 59 -10.11 -14.18 -19.86
C PRO A 59 -9.46 -14.02 -18.47
N PRO A 60 -8.52 -14.90 -18.06
CA PRO A 60 -7.85 -14.85 -16.76
C PRO A 60 -7.28 -13.48 -16.37
N GLN A 61 -6.63 -12.78 -17.31
CA GLN A 61 -6.06 -11.45 -17.04
C GLN A 61 -7.14 -10.43 -16.71
N SER A 62 -8.22 -10.40 -17.50
CA SER A 62 -9.33 -9.47 -17.29
C SER A 62 -10.12 -9.76 -16.01
N VAL A 63 -10.21 -11.02 -15.57
CA VAL A 63 -10.78 -11.35 -14.24
C VAL A 63 -9.92 -10.78 -13.11
N ASN A 64 -8.59 -10.87 -13.23
CA ASN A 64 -7.67 -10.26 -12.25
C ASN A 64 -7.78 -8.73 -12.23
N GLU A 65 -7.87 -8.11 -13.42
CA GLU A 65 -8.12 -6.68 -13.53
C GLU A 65 -9.41 -6.33 -12.77
N VAL A 66 -10.55 -6.93 -13.13
CA VAL A 66 -11.84 -6.70 -12.45
C VAL A 66 -11.76 -6.85 -10.93
N ALA A 67 -11.02 -7.85 -10.44
CA ALA A 67 -10.82 -8.05 -9.02
C ALA A 67 -10.02 -6.91 -8.35
N ASP A 68 -8.94 -6.47 -8.99
CA ASP A 68 -8.14 -5.32 -8.52
C ASP A 68 -8.97 -4.02 -8.56
N GLU A 69 -9.76 -3.82 -9.62
CA GLU A 69 -10.64 -2.66 -9.76
C GLU A 69 -11.75 -2.65 -8.71
N ALA A 70 -12.36 -3.81 -8.40
CA ALA A 70 -13.37 -3.93 -7.36
C ALA A 70 -12.80 -3.59 -5.98
N ALA A 71 -11.58 -4.05 -5.67
CA ALA A 71 -10.89 -3.72 -4.43
C ALA A 71 -10.62 -2.20 -4.32
N LEU A 72 -10.22 -1.56 -5.42
CA LEU A 72 -10.09 -0.10 -5.48
C LEU A 72 -11.45 0.59 -5.30
N CYS A 73 -12.51 0.09 -5.93
CA CYS A 73 -13.87 0.64 -5.82
C CYS A 73 -14.40 0.59 -4.39
N LEU A 74 -14.25 -0.54 -3.69
CA LEU A 74 -14.66 -0.65 -2.29
C LEU A 74 -13.85 0.30 -1.39
N LYS A 75 -12.53 0.40 -1.60
CA LYS A 75 -11.68 1.39 -0.90
C LYS A 75 -12.10 2.84 -1.19
N CYS A 76 -12.52 3.14 -2.42
CA CYS A 76 -13.10 4.44 -2.81
C CYS A 76 -14.38 4.77 -2.02
N ILE A 77 -15.19 3.76 -1.74
CA ILE A 77 -16.51 3.91 -1.10
C ILE A 77 -16.34 4.04 0.42
N GLU A 78 -15.37 3.34 1.01
CA GLU A 78 -15.03 3.44 2.43
C GLU A 78 -14.40 4.81 2.78
N ASN A 79 -13.54 5.34 1.90
CA ASN A 79 -12.79 6.55 2.16
C ASN A 79 -13.19 7.71 1.24
N GLU A 80 -13.90 8.70 1.79
CA GLU A 80 -14.31 9.93 1.06
C GLU A 80 -13.16 10.65 0.35
N HIS A 81 -11.96 10.60 0.93
CA HIS A 81 -10.76 11.27 0.42
C HIS A 81 -10.08 10.48 -0.71
N PHE A 82 -10.54 9.27 -1.01
CA PHE A 82 -10.00 8.48 -2.10
C PHE A 82 -10.60 8.97 -3.43
N PRO A 83 -9.81 9.34 -4.45
CA PRO A 83 -10.34 9.94 -5.67
C PRO A 83 -11.18 8.95 -6.51
N VAL A 84 -12.39 9.36 -6.94
CA VAL A 84 -13.25 8.56 -7.87
C VAL A 84 -12.50 8.28 -9.17
N VAL A 85 -11.58 9.15 -9.56
CA VAL A 85 -10.85 9.09 -10.84
C VAL A 85 -10.02 7.80 -11.01
N PHE A 86 -9.79 7.04 -9.93
CA PHE A 86 -9.08 5.75 -9.96
C PHE A 86 -10.00 4.52 -10.06
N VAL A 87 -11.33 4.66 -10.21
CA VAL A 87 -12.12 3.50 -10.65
C VAL A 87 -11.68 3.15 -12.07
N ALA A 88 -10.97 2.03 -12.14
CA ALA A 88 -10.38 1.51 -13.35
C ALA A 88 -11.49 1.08 -14.35
N PRO A 89 -11.18 1.06 -15.65
CA PRO A 89 -12.19 1.15 -16.70
C PRO A 89 -12.97 -0.15 -16.93
N THR A 90 -12.47 -1.33 -16.57
CA THR A 90 -13.07 -2.61 -16.97
C THR A 90 -14.36 -2.90 -16.21
N LEU A 91 -14.30 -2.95 -14.88
CA LEU A 91 -15.46 -3.07 -14.00
C LEU A 91 -16.36 -1.84 -14.13
N THR A 92 -15.79 -0.64 -14.21
CA THR A 92 -16.58 0.59 -14.39
C THR A 92 -17.38 0.55 -15.68
N LYS A 93 -16.79 0.08 -16.79
CA LYS A 93 -17.51 -0.10 -18.05
C LYS A 93 -18.64 -1.11 -17.91
N MET A 94 -18.41 -2.23 -17.20
CA MET A 94 -19.45 -3.24 -16.95
C MET A 94 -20.62 -2.68 -16.13
N ILE A 95 -20.33 -1.89 -15.09
CA ILE A 95 -21.36 -1.42 -14.16
C ILE A 95 -21.89 -0.02 -14.49
N SER A 96 -21.31 0.68 -15.48
CA SER A 96 -21.71 2.04 -15.89
C SER A 96 -23.16 2.14 -16.34
N SER A 97 -23.72 1.03 -16.82
CA SER A 97 -25.14 0.89 -17.18
C SER A 97 -26.07 0.68 -15.97
N LEU A 98 -25.52 0.31 -14.82
CA LEU A 98 -26.24 -0.01 -13.59
C LEU A 98 -26.23 1.15 -12.60
N VAL A 99 -25.06 1.73 -12.38
CA VAL A 99 -24.85 2.79 -11.40
C VAL A 99 -23.64 3.64 -11.76
N SER A 100 -23.76 4.96 -11.59
CA SER A 100 -22.60 5.84 -11.73
C SER A 100 -21.62 5.63 -10.58
N PRO A 101 -20.29 5.66 -10.82
CA PRO A 101 -19.30 5.65 -9.74
C PRO A 101 -19.49 6.77 -8.71
N VAL A 102 -20.05 7.90 -9.14
CA VAL A 102 -20.39 9.02 -8.24
C VAL A 102 -21.58 8.66 -7.35
N ASP A 103 -22.57 7.95 -7.89
CA ASP A 103 -23.75 7.53 -7.13
C ASP A 103 -23.43 6.41 -6.14
N LEU A 104 -22.51 5.49 -6.49
CA LEU A 104 -21.96 4.51 -5.56
C LEU A 104 -21.35 5.18 -4.33
N ARG A 105 -20.55 6.23 -4.54
CA ARG A 105 -19.96 7.00 -3.44
C ARG A 105 -21.02 7.74 -2.63
N ARG A 106 -21.94 8.43 -3.31
CA ARG A 106 -23.02 9.17 -2.62
C ARG A 106 -23.87 8.24 -1.76
N ASN A 107 -24.04 7.00 -2.20
CA ASN A 107 -24.81 5.96 -1.52
C ASN A 107 -23.95 4.99 -0.67
N ARG A 108 -22.71 5.37 -0.33
CA ARG A 108 -21.69 4.47 0.26
C ARG A 108 -22.16 3.63 1.43
N VAL A 109 -22.95 4.20 2.34
CA VAL A 109 -23.40 3.51 3.56
C VAL A 109 -24.29 2.32 3.19
N ASN A 110 -25.12 2.47 2.16
CA ASN A 110 -25.98 1.39 1.70
C ASN A 110 -25.21 0.36 0.89
N VAL A 111 -24.21 0.80 0.12
CA VAL A 111 -23.29 -0.11 -0.58
C VAL A 111 -22.57 -1.00 0.44
N LEU A 112 -21.85 -0.41 1.40
CA LEU A 112 -21.07 -1.15 2.40
C LEU A 112 -21.93 -2.10 3.22
N ARG A 113 -23.12 -1.64 3.64
CA ARG A 113 -24.08 -2.48 4.36
C ARG A 113 -24.56 -3.65 3.50
N GLY A 114 -24.87 -3.40 2.23
CA GLY A 114 -25.35 -4.42 1.31
C GLY A 114 -24.29 -5.45 0.95
N VAL A 115 -23.06 -5.00 0.69
CA VAL A 115 -21.89 -5.87 0.48
C VAL A 115 -21.65 -6.74 1.70
N ASN A 116 -21.59 -6.15 2.91
CA ASN A 116 -21.40 -6.91 4.14
C ASN A 116 -22.53 -7.92 4.38
N LYS A 117 -23.78 -7.58 4.02
CA LYS A 117 -24.89 -8.52 4.07
C LYS A 117 -24.67 -9.71 3.11
N CYS A 118 -24.24 -9.47 1.87
CA CYS A 118 -23.91 -10.54 0.93
C CYS A 118 -22.76 -11.42 1.44
N VAL A 119 -21.72 -10.83 2.04
CA VAL A 119 -20.61 -11.60 2.65
C VAL A 119 -21.14 -12.61 3.68
N ASN A 120 -21.96 -12.12 4.62
CA ASN A 120 -22.41 -12.91 5.77
C ASN A 120 -23.52 -13.91 5.43
N GLU A 121 -24.47 -13.52 4.59
CA GLU A 121 -25.65 -14.35 4.29
C GLU A 121 -25.43 -15.29 3.10
N VAL A 122 -24.55 -14.92 2.16
CA VAL A 122 -24.33 -15.67 0.92
C VAL A 122 -22.92 -16.23 0.86
N CYS A 123 -21.88 -15.39 0.82
CA CYS A 123 -20.53 -15.83 0.46
C CYS A 123 -19.95 -16.87 1.41
N PHE A 124 -20.01 -16.64 2.74
CA PHE A 124 -19.47 -17.62 3.69
C PHE A 124 -20.16 -18.98 3.58
N ARG A 125 -21.49 -18.98 3.41
CA ARG A 125 -22.27 -20.23 3.31
C ARG A 125 -22.09 -20.90 1.95
N ALA A 126 -22.08 -20.13 0.87
CA ALA A 126 -21.98 -20.62 -0.50
C ALA A 126 -20.58 -21.12 -0.83
N PHE A 127 -19.52 -20.65 -0.15
CA PHE A 127 -18.14 -20.92 -0.52
C PHE A 127 -17.31 -21.67 0.55
N ASP A 128 -17.92 -22.04 1.68
CA ASP A 128 -17.21 -22.67 2.81
C ASP A 128 -16.39 -23.90 2.40
N ASP A 129 -16.97 -24.80 1.60
CA ASP A 129 -16.29 -26.00 1.12
C ASP A 129 -15.11 -25.69 0.19
N ILE A 130 -15.22 -24.66 -0.64
CA ILE A 130 -14.14 -24.19 -1.53
C ILE A 130 -13.00 -23.59 -0.69
N LEU A 131 -13.32 -22.82 0.35
CA LEU A 131 -12.34 -22.26 1.29
C LEU A 131 -11.61 -23.36 2.07
N ARG A 132 -12.34 -24.39 2.52
CA ARG A 132 -11.74 -25.56 3.17
C ARG A 132 -10.80 -26.29 2.22
N LEU A 133 -11.22 -26.54 0.98
CA LEU A 133 -10.40 -27.18 -0.04
C LEU A 133 -9.12 -26.39 -0.32
N HIS A 134 -9.22 -25.07 -0.48
CA HIS A 134 -8.06 -24.19 -0.69
C HIS A 134 -7.07 -24.27 0.48
N ARG A 135 -7.55 -24.24 1.74
CA ARG A 135 -6.71 -24.37 2.94
C ARG A 135 -5.99 -25.71 3.01
N LEU A 136 -6.68 -26.80 2.68
CA LEU A 136 -6.09 -28.15 2.66
C LEU A 136 -5.02 -28.26 1.55
N SER A 137 -5.24 -27.64 0.39
CA SER A 137 -4.26 -27.62 -0.70
C SER A 137 -3.05 -26.74 -0.39
N ALA A 138 -3.23 -25.61 0.31
CA ALA A 138 -2.14 -24.71 0.69
C ALA A 138 -1.26 -25.27 1.82
N GLY A 139 -1.83 -26.12 2.68
CA GLY A 139 -1.09 -26.83 3.74
C GLY A 139 -0.26 -28.04 3.27
N ALA A 140 -0.37 -28.42 1.99
CA ALA A 140 0.24 -29.63 1.43
C ALA A 140 1.45 -29.38 0.50
N ALA A 141 2.13 -28.23 0.61
CA ALA A 141 3.44 -28.04 -0.04
C ALA A 141 4.51 -28.90 0.67
N PRO A 142 5.41 -29.59 -0.05
CA PRO A 142 6.23 -30.66 0.50
C PRO A 142 7.32 -30.11 1.42
N THR A 143 7.35 -30.59 2.66
CA THR A 143 8.53 -30.56 3.52
C THR A 143 9.66 -31.29 2.80
N ALA A 144 10.67 -30.54 2.38
CA ALA A 144 11.94 -31.10 1.96
C ALA A 144 12.48 -32.00 3.07
N VAL A 145 12.64 -33.27 2.71
CA VAL A 145 13.39 -34.29 3.42
C VAL A 145 14.77 -33.79 3.83
N VAL A 146 15.04 -33.79 5.13
CA VAL A 146 16.39 -34.06 5.66
C VAL A 146 16.23 -35.08 6.78
N SER A 147 16.59 -36.32 6.44
CA SER A 147 16.72 -37.45 7.34
C SER A 147 18.01 -37.33 8.16
N GLY A 148 17.95 -37.62 9.46
CA GLY A 148 19.12 -37.90 10.30
C GLY A 148 18.79 -38.04 11.79
N PRO A 149 19.25 -39.09 12.51
CA PRO A 149 18.41 -39.78 13.49
C PRO A 149 18.59 -39.36 14.95
N MET A 150 17.56 -39.72 15.70
CA MET A 150 17.40 -39.75 17.16
C MET A 150 18.53 -40.49 17.89
N GLN A 151 19.08 -39.90 18.96
CA GLN A 151 19.59 -40.66 20.10
C GLN A 151 19.20 -40.04 21.44
N VAL A 152 18.83 -40.96 22.33
CA VAL A 152 18.32 -40.84 23.70
C VAL A 152 19.47 -40.61 24.68
N GLY A 153 19.28 -39.77 25.70
CA GLY A 153 20.21 -39.63 26.81
C GLY A 153 19.73 -38.68 27.91
N SER A 154 19.05 -39.24 28.91
CA SER A 154 18.63 -38.67 30.22
C SER A 154 19.75 -37.88 30.93
N THR A 155 19.58 -36.84 31.76
CA THR A 155 18.97 -36.79 33.13
C THR A 155 19.36 -35.39 33.69
N ARG A 156 18.55 -34.54 34.34
CA ARG A 156 18.10 -34.50 35.75
C ARG A 156 17.29 -33.19 35.94
N VAL A 157 16.03 -33.26 36.37
CA VAL A 157 15.50 -32.87 37.71
C VAL A 157 15.98 -31.47 38.16
N SER A 158 15.12 -30.45 38.30
CA SER A 158 14.19 -30.28 39.44
C SER A 158 13.17 -29.16 39.17
N SER A 159 11.89 -29.39 39.49
CA SER A 159 10.88 -28.37 39.78
C SER A 159 10.90 -28.03 41.29
N PRO A 160 10.35 -26.90 41.79
CA PRO A 160 8.89 -26.89 42.08
C PRO A 160 8.18 -25.50 42.06
N THR A 161 6.85 -25.52 41.79
CA THR A 161 5.70 -24.77 42.41
C THR A 161 5.83 -23.28 42.80
N LYS A 162 4.81 -22.40 42.81
CA LYS A 162 3.34 -22.37 42.64
C LYS A 162 2.94 -20.88 42.60
N LYS A 163 1.72 -20.59 42.08
CA LYS A 163 0.72 -19.55 42.47
C LYS A 163 1.26 -18.37 43.32
N GLY A 164 1.15 -17.11 42.92
CA GLY A 164 -0.05 -16.41 42.45
C GLY A 164 -0.44 -15.39 43.52
N GLU A 165 -0.24 -14.10 43.26
CA GLU A 165 -0.73 -12.99 44.09
C GLU A 165 -0.97 -11.76 43.21
N VAL A 166 -2.12 -11.13 43.50
CA VAL A 166 -2.75 -9.96 42.90
C VAL A 166 -2.21 -8.72 43.61
N MET A 167 -1.97 -7.60 42.91
CA MET A 167 -2.41 -6.24 43.34
C MET A 167 -2.07 -5.19 42.26
N GLU A 168 -2.79 -4.08 42.33
CA GLU A 168 -3.19 -3.17 41.26
C GLU A 168 -2.28 -1.93 41.03
N ASP A 169 -2.60 -1.30 39.90
CA ASP A 169 -2.63 0.15 39.63
C ASP A 169 -1.32 0.93 39.44
N LYS A 170 -1.17 1.56 38.26
CA LYS A 170 -1.21 3.03 38.14
C LYS A 170 -1.13 3.50 36.68
N ASP A 171 -2.13 4.28 36.31
CA ASP A 171 -2.22 5.12 35.11
C ASP A 171 -0.93 5.82 34.67
N ARG A 172 -0.75 5.92 33.34
CA ARG A 172 -0.37 7.17 32.66
C ARG A 172 -0.75 7.15 31.18
N ALA A 173 -1.80 7.90 30.87
CA ALA A 173 -2.02 8.50 29.56
C ALA A 173 -0.94 9.56 29.23
N VAL A 174 -0.96 10.02 27.97
CA VAL A 174 -0.25 11.16 27.34
C VAL A 174 1.07 10.77 26.60
N GLY A 175 1.28 11.08 25.32
CA GLY A 175 0.48 11.96 24.46
C GLY A 175 0.87 12.02 22.99
N GLU A 176 -0.01 12.69 22.25
CA GLU A 176 0.26 13.36 20.98
C GLU A 176 1.55 14.21 21.10
N GLY A 177 2.35 14.24 20.03
CA GLY A 177 3.49 15.16 19.93
C GLY A 177 4.83 14.55 19.51
N GLY A 178 4.86 13.43 18.78
CA GLY A 178 6.07 12.95 18.12
C GLY A 178 6.15 13.42 16.67
N GLY A 179 6.40 14.70 16.42
CA GLY A 179 6.57 15.21 15.06
C GLY A 179 7.74 14.51 14.36
N VAL A 180 7.43 13.66 13.37
CA VAL A 180 8.44 12.99 12.54
C VAL A 180 9.40 14.04 11.96
N HIS A 181 10.71 13.83 12.12
CA HIS A 181 11.73 14.77 11.68
C HIS A 181 11.58 15.10 10.18
N PRO A 182 11.72 16.37 9.74
CA PRO A 182 11.49 16.78 8.34
C PRO A 182 12.26 15.93 7.32
N ASP A 183 13.50 15.53 7.63
CA ASP A 183 14.32 14.63 6.80
C ASP A 183 13.61 13.30 6.44
N GLU A 184 12.83 12.72 7.35
CA GLU A 184 12.14 11.44 7.14
C GLU A 184 10.87 11.59 6.28
N ARG A 185 10.39 12.83 6.18
CA ARG A 185 9.23 13.25 5.37
C ARG A 185 9.63 14.05 4.13
N THR A 186 10.93 14.08 3.80
CA THR A 186 11.44 14.80 2.64
C THR A 186 11.45 13.92 1.38
N ILE A 187 10.97 14.50 0.29
CA ILE A 187 10.93 13.93 -1.04
C ILE A 187 11.87 14.73 -1.93
N PHE A 188 12.70 14.03 -2.68
CA PHE A 188 13.59 14.63 -3.65
C PHE A 188 12.95 14.59 -5.03
N LEU A 189 12.72 15.76 -5.62
CA LEU A 189 12.21 15.92 -6.97
C LEU A 189 13.37 16.28 -7.89
N THR A 190 13.64 15.48 -8.92
CA THR A 190 14.71 15.77 -9.91
C THR A 190 14.12 16.12 -11.26
N PHE A 191 14.77 17.08 -11.93
CA PHE A 191 14.34 17.67 -13.19
C PHE A 191 15.32 17.35 -14.32
N SER A 192 14.83 17.24 -15.54
CA SER A 192 15.68 17.01 -16.72
C SER A 192 16.44 18.28 -17.12
N LYS A 193 17.72 18.12 -17.48
CA LYS A 193 18.50 19.20 -18.10
C LYS A 193 17.84 19.66 -19.41
N GLY A 194 17.86 20.97 -19.67
CA GLY A 194 17.25 21.58 -20.85
C GLY A 194 15.74 21.86 -20.75
N TYR A 195 15.11 21.47 -19.64
CA TYR A 195 13.68 21.70 -19.37
C TYR A 195 13.52 22.43 -18.02
N PRO A 196 13.77 23.75 -17.97
CA PRO A 196 13.68 24.52 -16.73
C PRO A 196 12.28 24.46 -16.16
N ILE A 197 12.17 24.26 -14.85
CA ILE A 197 10.91 24.24 -14.11
C ILE A 197 11.01 25.21 -12.94
N SER A 198 10.00 26.05 -12.79
CA SER A 198 9.95 27.07 -11.74
C SER A 198 9.39 26.52 -10.43
N GLU A 199 9.64 27.24 -9.33
CA GLU A 199 9.02 26.95 -8.03
C GLU A 199 7.50 26.95 -8.11
N GLN A 200 6.92 27.95 -8.78
CA GLN A 200 5.47 28.05 -8.94
C GLN A 200 4.88 26.85 -9.67
N GLU A 201 5.51 26.35 -10.73
CA GLU A 201 5.02 25.17 -11.45
C GLU A 201 5.00 23.92 -10.57
N VAL A 202 6.03 23.74 -9.74
CA VAL A 202 6.11 22.61 -8.81
C VAL A 202 5.09 22.79 -7.68
N ALA A 203 5.03 23.98 -7.08
CA ALA A 203 4.09 24.31 -6.01
C ALA A 203 2.64 24.12 -6.47
N ASP A 204 2.27 24.66 -7.64
CA ASP A 204 0.95 24.52 -8.21
C ASP A 204 0.60 23.05 -8.49
N PHE A 205 1.49 22.32 -9.15
CA PHE A 205 1.22 20.93 -9.50
C PHE A 205 1.01 20.07 -8.27
N PHE A 206 1.95 20.14 -7.31
CA PHE A 206 1.90 19.29 -6.12
C PHE A 206 0.77 19.75 -5.18
N SER A 207 0.52 21.06 -5.01
CA SER A 207 -0.58 21.54 -4.17
C SER A 207 -1.95 21.23 -4.79
N ARG A 208 -2.10 21.31 -6.11
CA ARG A 208 -3.36 20.89 -6.78
C ARG A 208 -3.59 19.38 -6.65
N LYS A 209 -2.52 18.57 -6.68
CA LYS A 209 -2.63 17.10 -6.68
C LYS A 209 -2.68 16.48 -5.29
N PHE A 210 -2.02 17.09 -4.31
CA PHE A 210 -1.86 16.55 -2.95
C PHE A 210 -2.37 17.49 -1.85
N GLY A 211 -2.85 18.67 -2.21
CA GLY A 211 -3.49 19.60 -1.29
C GLY A 211 -2.57 20.08 -0.18
N ASP A 212 -3.11 20.07 1.03
CA ASP A 212 -2.44 20.43 2.28
C ASP A 212 -1.38 19.42 2.72
N SER A 213 -1.20 18.30 2.02
CA SER A 213 -0.18 17.28 2.35
C SER A 213 1.27 17.80 2.26
N ILE A 214 1.48 19.00 1.73
CA ILE A 214 2.78 19.63 1.54
C ILE A 214 3.00 20.66 2.64
N GLU A 215 4.13 20.52 3.33
CA GLU A 215 4.59 21.47 4.33
C GLU A 215 5.38 22.61 3.66
N SER A 216 6.35 22.26 2.81
CA SER A 216 7.18 23.22 2.09
C SER A 216 7.83 22.60 0.85
N ILE A 217 8.21 23.47 -0.10
CA ILE A 217 9.03 23.14 -1.26
C ILE A 217 10.23 24.07 -1.24
N GLN A 218 11.43 23.50 -1.41
CA GLN A 218 12.69 24.25 -1.48
C GLN A 218 13.41 23.89 -2.77
N MET A 219 13.58 24.86 -3.66
CA MET A 219 14.34 24.72 -4.90
C MET A 219 15.85 24.65 -4.61
N GLN A 220 16.60 23.98 -5.49
CA GLN A 220 18.05 24.06 -5.48
C GLN A 220 18.50 25.51 -5.70
N GLU A 221 19.40 25.99 -4.85
CA GLU A 221 20.10 27.26 -5.06
C GLU A 221 21.13 27.11 -6.18
N VAL A 222 21.06 27.99 -7.18
CA VAL A 222 21.92 28.00 -8.36
C VAL A 222 22.36 29.43 -8.68
N ALA A 223 23.48 29.61 -9.36
CA ALA A 223 23.93 30.94 -9.77
C ALA A 223 22.97 31.55 -10.81
N SER A 224 22.99 32.88 -10.96
CA SER A 224 22.14 33.56 -11.95
C SER A 224 22.38 33.01 -13.36
N GLY A 225 21.31 32.52 -14.00
CA GLY A 225 21.37 31.93 -15.35
C GLY A 225 21.60 30.42 -15.39
N GLU A 226 21.85 29.77 -14.25
CA GLU A 226 21.93 28.31 -14.16
C GLU A 226 20.55 27.67 -13.97
N GLN A 227 20.39 26.44 -14.47
CA GLN A 227 19.14 25.69 -14.34
C GLN A 227 19.08 24.95 -12.99
N VAL A 228 17.97 25.12 -12.27
CA VAL A 228 17.60 24.26 -11.12
C VAL A 228 17.38 22.82 -11.59
N LEU A 229 18.07 21.86 -10.98
CA LEU A 229 17.98 20.42 -11.35
C LEU A 229 17.24 19.58 -10.31
N TYR A 230 16.97 20.11 -9.13
CA TYR A 230 16.16 19.43 -8.14
C TYR A 230 15.46 20.38 -7.18
N SER A 231 14.49 19.84 -6.43
CA SER A 231 13.91 20.46 -5.25
C SER A 231 13.67 19.44 -4.15
N LYS A 232 13.57 19.93 -2.92
CA LYS A 232 13.12 19.16 -1.75
C LYS A 232 11.68 19.53 -1.45
N LEU A 233 10.82 18.54 -1.33
CA LEU A 233 9.43 18.70 -0.91
C LEU A 233 9.27 18.02 0.45
N VAL A 234 8.86 18.77 1.48
CA VAL A 234 8.57 18.22 2.81
C VAL A 234 7.08 17.92 2.89
N ALA A 235 6.73 16.66 3.11
CA ALA A 235 5.34 16.24 3.27
C ALA A 235 4.90 16.38 4.73
N ARG A 236 3.69 16.84 5.05
CA ARG A 236 3.22 17.06 6.44
C ARG A 236 3.16 15.80 7.31
N SER A 237 3.15 14.62 6.70
CA SER A 237 3.15 13.33 7.41
C SER A 237 3.85 12.25 6.60
N LEU A 238 4.23 11.14 7.23
CA LEU A 238 4.75 9.97 6.51
C LEU A 238 3.70 9.40 5.53
N ARG A 239 2.41 9.46 5.89
CA ARG A 239 1.31 9.08 4.99
C ARG A 239 1.25 9.97 3.74
N ALA A 240 1.46 11.28 3.91
CA ALA A 240 1.58 12.21 2.79
C ALA A 240 2.82 11.89 1.93
N LEU A 241 3.96 11.58 2.54
CA LEU A 241 5.15 11.15 1.81
C LEU A 241 4.89 9.89 0.99
N GLU A 242 4.29 8.87 1.59
CA GLU A 242 3.95 7.61 0.91
C GLU A 242 2.94 7.82 -0.20
N THR A 243 2.03 8.79 -0.05
CA THR A 243 1.08 9.18 -1.09
C THR A 243 1.77 9.84 -2.28
N ILE A 244 2.73 10.74 -2.03
CA ILE A 244 3.49 11.45 -3.08
C ILE A 244 4.56 10.55 -3.70
N VAL A 245 5.06 9.53 -3.00
CA VAL A 245 6.08 8.61 -3.51
C VAL A 245 5.71 7.16 -3.18
N ARG A 246 4.63 6.67 -3.78
CA ARG A 246 4.18 5.27 -3.63
C ARG A 246 5.25 4.31 -4.16
N GLY A 247 5.67 3.34 -3.35
CA GLY A 247 6.71 2.36 -3.73
C GLY A 247 8.14 2.92 -3.77
N GLY A 248 8.39 4.09 -3.17
CA GLY A 248 9.74 4.66 -3.01
C GLY A 248 10.27 5.48 -4.20
N ARG A 249 9.63 5.40 -5.38
CA ARG A 249 9.86 6.27 -6.55
C ARG A 249 8.55 6.55 -7.29
N ALA A 250 8.37 7.76 -7.79
CA ALA A 250 7.24 8.14 -8.65
C ALA A 250 7.69 9.04 -9.81
N LYS A 251 6.98 8.98 -10.94
CA LYS A 251 7.22 9.85 -12.10
C LYS A 251 6.00 10.76 -12.30
N TYR A 252 6.25 12.05 -12.44
CA TYR A 252 5.27 13.09 -12.66
C TYR A 252 5.50 13.77 -14.01
N ASN A 253 4.42 14.32 -14.58
CA ASN A 253 4.48 15.17 -15.76
C ASN A 253 3.90 16.53 -15.37
N ILE A 254 4.74 17.56 -15.37
CA ILE A 254 4.37 18.95 -15.03
C ILE A 254 4.57 19.78 -16.29
N ASN A 255 3.47 20.26 -16.89
CA ASN A 255 3.48 21.05 -18.12
C ASN A 255 4.30 20.42 -19.27
N GLY A 256 4.23 19.09 -19.43
CA GLY A 256 5.01 18.34 -20.43
C GLY A 256 6.40 17.92 -19.96
N LYS A 257 6.88 18.40 -18.80
CA LYS A 257 8.21 18.13 -18.25
C LYS A 257 8.16 16.94 -17.30
N HIS A 258 9.09 15.99 -17.45
CA HIS A 258 9.18 14.84 -16.55
C HIS A 258 9.90 15.19 -15.26
N VAL A 259 9.27 14.87 -14.12
CA VAL A 259 9.84 15.05 -12.78
C VAL A 259 9.86 13.69 -12.08
N TRP A 260 11.01 13.31 -11.55
CA TRP A 260 11.15 12.09 -10.77
C TRP A 260 11.14 12.42 -9.28
N ALA A 261 10.25 11.77 -8.52
CA ALA A 261 10.18 11.88 -7.07
C ALA A 261 10.73 10.62 -6.41
N ARG A 262 11.52 10.78 -5.36
CA ARG A 262 12.04 9.67 -4.54
C ARG A 262 12.13 10.08 -3.08
N LYS A 263 11.99 9.12 -2.16
CA LYS A 263 12.19 9.37 -0.72
C LYS A 263 13.64 9.83 -0.47
N TYR A 264 13.83 10.84 0.39
CA TYR A 264 15.17 11.22 0.84
C TYR A 264 15.80 10.08 1.65
N ILE A 265 17.05 9.74 1.35
CA ILE A 265 17.83 8.75 2.09
C ILE A 265 18.91 9.53 2.83
N LYS A 266 18.80 9.64 4.15
CA LYS A 266 19.85 10.22 4.99
C LYS A 266 21.07 9.31 4.90
N LYS A 267 22.16 9.83 4.34
CA LYS A 267 23.43 9.09 4.30
C LYS A 267 23.91 8.94 5.74
N LYS A 268 24.01 7.71 6.27
CA LYS A 268 24.63 7.47 7.58
C LYS A 268 26.07 7.99 7.50
N SER A 269 26.37 9.06 8.22
CA SER A 269 27.74 9.44 8.51
C SER A 269 28.33 8.32 9.36
N SER A 270 29.27 7.55 8.83
CA SER A 270 30.14 6.69 9.62
C SER A 270 31.03 7.59 10.48
N SER A 271 30.59 7.95 11.68
CA SER A 271 31.46 8.47 12.72
C SER A 271 32.09 7.28 13.47
N THR A 272 33.15 6.73 12.90
CA THR A 272 34.10 5.91 13.68
C THR A 272 35.04 6.87 14.39
N ASN A 273 35.12 6.66 15.70
CA ASN A 273 35.88 7.32 16.75
C ASN A 273 37.11 8.16 16.38
N LYS A 274 37.19 9.29 17.11
CA LYS A 274 38.42 10.00 17.48
C LYS A 274 39.53 9.02 17.83
N ASN A 275 40.64 9.12 17.13
CA ASN A 275 41.97 9.06 17.72
C ASN A 275 42.87 9.94 16.86
N SER A 276 43.17 11.13 17.38
CA SER A 276 44.25 11.97 16.90
C SER A 276 45.58 11.23 17.10
N PRO A 277 46.51 11.36 16.15
CA PRO A 277 47.89 11.60 16.53
C PRO A 277 48.26 13.03 16.17
N SER A 278 48.72 13.72 17.21
CA SER A 278 49.58 14.89 17.23
C SER A 278 50.33 15.22 15.93
N SER A 279 50.27 16.49 15.53
CA SER A 279 51.17 17.14 14.59
C SER A 279 52.65 16.90 14.94
N PRO A 280 53.56 16.74 13.96
CA PRO A 280 54.97 17.01 14.17
C PRO A 280 55.26 18.53 14.05
N PRO A 281 56.39 19.01 14.60
CA PRO A 281 56.60 20.40 14.95
C PRO A 281 57.02 21.28 13.75
N ILE A 282 56.68 22.57 13.87
CA ILE A 282 57.27 23.66 13.09
C ILE A 282 58.70 23.86 13.59
N THR A 283 59.68 23.67 12.71
CA THR A 283 61.04 24.17 12.91
C THR A 283 61.22 25.45 12.11
N ALA A 284 61.48 26.54 12.82
CA ALA A 284 61.93 27.81 12.26
C ALA A 284 63.46 27.81 12.06
N ALA A 285 63.92 28.41 10.96
CA ALA A 285 65.19 29.16 10.79
C ALA A 285 65.38 29.40 9.27
N ALA A 286 65.33 30.63 8.75
CA ALA A 286 66.43 31.62 8.73
C ALA A 286 67.62 31.10 7.87
N ALA A 287 68.21 31.78 6.89
CA ALA A 287 68.25 33.21 6.58
C ALA A 287 69.03 33.47 5.26
N PHE A 288 69.05 34.76 4.85
CA PHE A 288 70.01 35.51 4.00
C PHE A 288 70.03 35.23 2.48
N SER A 289 69.66 36.20 1.61
CA SER A 289 70.42 37.41 1.17
C SER A 289 71.67 37.00 0.37
N SER A 290 72.01 37.49 -0.83
CA SER A 290 71.96 38.83 -1.45
C SER A 290 72.21 38.63 -2.96
N ASN A 291 71.60 39.38 -3.91
CA ASN A 291 72.14 40.57 -4.63
C ASN A 291 73.57 40.47 -5.21
N PRO A 292 73.94 41.19 -6.29
CA PRO A 292 73.45 42.50 -6.73
C PRO A 292 72.72 42.54 -8.08
#